data_AF-A0A0R3T0X0-F1
#
_entry.id   AF-A0A0R3T0X0-F1
#
_cell.length_a   1.000
_cell.length_b   1.000
_cell.length_c   1.000
_cell.angle_alpha   90.00
_cell.angle_beta   90.00
_cell.angle_gamma   90.00
#
_symmetry.space_group_name_H-M   'P 1'
#
loop_
_entity.id
_entity.type
_entity.pdbx_description
1 polymer ?
#
loop_
_entity_poly.entity_id
_entity_poly.type
_entity_poly.pdbx_seq_one_letter_code
_entity_poly.pdbx_strand_id
1 'polypeptide(L)'
;MNSEQVCVVCIFEGSLSARKETISVTSSDSAISAIIQACEAIKAKIQQYTFDQISINNTEVLDAIYNAEILVIDISGCKEVSALLYHLGVRESIKSTVNIVLVRADDFDLIKSLPAFEEPNLILPYVTDEESRARYVDTDRLNLLNGEVANVKSKIISSLPMLTSRLKEVFRKAQKETRYHLTCQFVKELRSDREMLKDDELRVKLRKMRRRLDDPRLLSSDSLLNMFLSYLRIEALEDALYGGENLQCHHCNGMFFFSLQAEDFLSRNGVIETCKQPFPDLYGLEGRIYKDRFVESNCTDRESLEKAIKSYRKGFQESSSDYLGINLATLLVIGGADRSNKELATIWTKCRHIGVQISSINIMPTVLRQTAADLIENEYFASFNVAMATEYSKS
;
A
#
# COMPACT_ATOMS: atom_id res chain seq x y z
N MET A 1 -3.98 -17.96 -3.96
CA MET A 1 -3.14 -18.37 -2.81
C MET A 1 -3.05 -17.16 -1.87
N ASN A 2 -3.01 -17.34 -0.55
CA ASN A 2 -2.96 -16.21 0.38
C ASN A 2 -1.52 -15.71 0.56
N SER A 3 -1.01 -14.89 -0.36
CA SER A 3 0.36 -14.36 -0.37
C SER A 3 0.59 -13.13 0.53
N GLU A 4 -0.36 -12.77 1.39
CA GLU A 4 -0.19 -11.72 2.42
C GLU A 4 0.47 -12.25 3.71
N GLN A 5 0.61 -13.58 3.85
CA GLN A 5 1.02 -14.22 5.11
C GLN A 5 2.55 -14.21 5.28
N VAL A 6 3.03 -13.43 6.26
CA VAL A 6 4.44 -13.43 6.69
C VAL A 6 4.90 -14.84 7.05
N CYS A 7 6.09 -15.25 6.62
CA CYS A 7 6.68 -16.52 7.01
C CYS A 7 7.49 -16.37 8.30
N VAL A 8 6.93 -16.89 9.40
CA VAL A 8 7.62 -17.10 10.68
C VAL A 8 8.17 -18.51 10.71
N VAL A 9 9.48 -18.66 10.90
CA VAL A 9 10.12 -19.94 11.23
C VAL A 9 10.39 -19.95 12.72
N CYS A 10 10.02 -21.01 13.44
CA CYS A 10 10.45 -21.20 14.83
C CYS A 10 11.24 -22.50 15.04
N ILE A 11 12.19 -22.42 15.97
CA ILE A 11 13.09 -23.50 16.36
C ILE A 11 13.01 -23.68 17.88
N PHE A 12 12.88 -24.92 18.35
CA PHE A 12 12.77 -25.29 19.76
C PHE A 12 13.42 -26.66 20.05
N GLU A 13 13.66 -26.97 21.32
CA GLU A 13 14.16 -28.29 21.76
C GLU A 13 12.96 -29.26 21.93
N GLY A 14 13.00 -30.42 21.24
CA GLY A 14 11.90 -31.38 21.30
C GLY A 14 12.07 -32.55 20.32
N SER A 15 11.42 -33.68 20.62
CA SER A 15 11.48 -34.89 19.80
C SER A 15 10.38 -34.93 18.73
N LEU A 16 10.74 -34.62 17.49
CA LEU A 16 9.84 -34.73 16.34
C LEU A 16 9.54 -36.19 16.00
N SER A 17 8.42 -36.72 16.50
CA SER A 17 7.90 -38.02 16.10
C SER A 17 7.31 -37.94 14.67
N ALA A 18 8.02 -38.54 13.71
CA ALA A 18 7.74 -38.37 12.29
C ALA A 18 6.48 -39.11 11.80
N ARG A 19 5.29 -38.50 11.98
CA ARG A 19 4.07 -38.81 11.22
C ARG A 19 3.34 -37.54 10.82
N LYS A 20 2.78 -37.55 9.59
CA LYS A 20 1.84 -36.52 9.14
C LYS A 20 0.52 -36.66 9.91
N GLU A 21 -0.13 -35.51 10.08
CA GLU A 21 -1.50 -35.33 10.58
C GLU A 21 -1.72 -35.69 12.07
N THR A 22 -2.13 -34.67 12.84
CA THR A 22 -2.38 -34.67 14.30
C THR A 22 -1.12 -34.63 15.19
N ILE A 23 -0.77 -33.44 15.66
CA ILE A 23 0.36 -33.22 16.58
C ILE A 23 -0.05 -33.54 18.01
N SER A 24 0.49 -34.62 18.60
CA SER A 24 0.41 -34.86 20.04
C SER A 24 1.52 -34.09 20.75
N VAL A 25 1.27 -32.81 21.06
CA VAL A 25 2.21 -31.98 21.85
C VAL A 25 2.33 -32.59 23.25
N THR A 26 3.52 -33.11 23.58
CA THR A 26 3.86 -33.43 24.98
C THR A 26 3.83 -32.15 25.79
N SER A 27 3.15 -32.19 26.93
CA SER A 27 2.70 -31.01 27.67
C SER A 27 3.80 -29.98 27.99
N SER A 28 3.43 -28.70 27.82
CA SER A 28 3.99 -27.55 28.54
C SER A 28 5.35 -27.01 28.09
N ASP A 29 5.44 -26.56 26.83
CA ASP A 29 6.24 -25.36 26.53
C ASP A 29 5.34 -24.16 26.23
N SER A 30 5.36 -23.18 27.14
CA SER A 30 4.47 -22.02 27.14
C SER A 30 4.86 -21.01 26.06
N ALA A 31 6.14 -20.98 25.65
CA ALA A 31 6.64 -20.09 24.61
C ALA A 31 6.15 -20.48 23.22
N ILE A 32 6.19 -21.78 22.88
CA ILE A 32 5.71 -22.29 21.58
C ILE A 32 4.23 -21.96 21.39
N SER A 33 3.41 -22.13 22.44
CA SER A 33 2.00 -21.74 22.44
C SER A 33 1.82 -20.23 22.20
N ALA A 34 2.65 -19.39 22.82
CA ALA A 34 2.64 -17.95 22.62
C ALA A 34 3.03 -17.53 21.18
N ILE A 35 3.99 -18.22 20.56
CA ILE A 35 4.37 -18.02 19.15
C ILE A 35 3.20 -18.36 18.23
N ILE A 36 2.57 -19.53 18.39
CA ILE A 36 1.43 -19.97 17.56
C ILE A 36 0.28 -18.97 17.65
N GLN A 37 -0.15 -18.62 18.87
CA GLN A 37 -1.20 -17.61 19.11
C GLN A 37 -0.84 -16.22 18.58
N ALA A 38 0.46 -15.89 18.48
CA ALA A 38 0.94 -14.65 17.87
C ALA A 38 0.84 -14.70 16.34
N CYS A 39 1.28 -15.78 15.71
CA CYS A 39 1.16 -16.01 14.27
C CYS A 39 -0.30 -16.01 13.79
N GLU A 40 -1.19 -16.73 14.47
CA GLU A 40 -2.62 -16.80 14.14
C GLU A 40 -3.29 -15.42 14.12
N ALA A 41 -3.03 -14.60 15.16
CA ALA A 41 -3.62 -13.27 15.30
C ALA A 41 -3.08 -12.20 14.32
N ILE A 42 -2.08 -12.55 13.51
CA ILE A 42 -1.60 -11.74 12.38
C ILE A 42 -1.76 -12.48 11.03
N LYS A 43 -2.35 -13.69 11.05
CA LYS A 43 -2.45 -14.60 9.89
C LYS A 43 -1.10 -14.92 9.25
N ALA A 44 -0.02 -15.06 10.02
CA ALA A 44 1.28 -15.50 9.51
C ALA A 44 1.29 -17.01 9.19
N LYS A 45 2.10 -17.41 8.21
CA LYS A 45 2.47 -18.82 7.98
C LYS A 45 3.57 -19.18 8.99
N ILE A 46 3.34 -20.21 9.80
CA ILE A 46 4.36 -20.76 10.70
C ILE A 46 5.03 -22.00 10.07
N GLN A 47 6.33 -22.16 10.28
CA GLN A 47 7.08 -23.39 10.03
C GLN A 47 7.87 -23.75 11.28
N GLN A 48 7.95 -25.03 11.62
CA GLN A 48 8.47 -25.52 12.90
C GLN A 48 9.60 -26.53 12.67
N TYR A 49 10.73 -26.34 13.34
CA TYR A 49 11.89 -27.22 13.28
C TYR A 49 12.49 -27.44 14.68
N THR A 50 13.30 -28.48 14.82
CA THR A 50 14.05 -28.75 16.07
C THR A 50 15.56 -28.61 15.85
N PHE A 51 16.32 -28.44 16.93
CA PHE A 51 17.78 -28.24 16.85
C PHE A 51 18.51 -29.39 16.11
N ASP A 52 18.10 -30.63 16.33
CA ASP A 52 18.65 -31.81 15.63
C ASP A 52 18.53 -31.73 14.10
N GLN A 53 17.51 -31.02 13.58
CA GLN A 53 17.31 -30.89 12.13
C GLN A 53 18.27 -29.87 11.48
N ILE A 54 18.88 -29.00 12.28
CA ILE A 54 19.85 -28.00 11.84
C ILE A 54 21.25 -28.62 11.79
N SER A 55 21.65 -29.36 12.83
CA SER A 55 22.98 -30.00 12.94
C SER A 55 23.22 -31.09 11.88
N ILE A 56 22.15 -31.67 11.31
CA ILE A 56 22.20 -32.63 10.19
C ILE A 56 22.58 -31.96 8.85
N ASN A 57 22.71 -30.63 8.78
CA ASN A 57 22.92 -29.86 7.54
C ASN A 57 21.83 -30.12 6.47
N ASN A 58 20.58 -30.32 6.91
CA ASN A 58 19.46 -30.49 5.98
C ASN A 58 19.24 -29.19 5.18
N THR A 59 19.48 -29.24 3.88
CA THR A 59 19.41 -28.08 2.98
C THR A 59 18.02 -27.47 2.90
N GLU A 60 16.94 -28.25 3.06
CA GLU A 60 15.56 -27.73 3.08
C GLU A 60 15.28 -26.91 4.36
N VAL A 61 15.85 -27.34 5.49
CA VAL A 61 15.73 -26.68 6.80
C VAL A 61 16.55 -25.40 6.81
N LEU A 62 17.79 -25.46 6.30
CA LEU A 62 18.66 -24.29 6.17
C LEU A 62 18.09 -23.26 5.19
N ASP A 63 17.53 -23.68 4.04
CA ASP A 63 16.85 -22.77 3.11
C ASP A 63 15.66 -22.06 3.79
N ALA A 64 14.81 -22.81 4.51
CA ALA A 64 13.69 -22.23 5.25
C ALA A 64 14.15 -21.21 6.31
N ILE A 65 15.23 -21.48 7.04
CA ILE A 65 15.81 -20.58 8.06
C ILE A 65 16.37 -19.29 7.41
N TYR A 66 17.18 -19.41 6.35
CA TYR A 66 17.81 -18.27 5.68
C TYR A 66 16.86 -17.47 4.76
N ASN A 67 15.71 -18.04 4.37
CA ASN A 67 14.66 -17.38 3.60
C ASN A 67 13.43 -16.95 4.42
N ALA A 68 13.38 -17.27 5.72
CA ALA A 68 12.37 -16.73 6.63
C ALA A 68 12.37 -15.19 6.63
N GLU A 69 11.21 -14.56 6.83
CA GLU A 69 11.15 -13.12 7.14
C GLU A 69 11.47 -12.90 8.62
N ILE A 70 10.80 -13.69 9.48
CA ILE A 70 11.00 -13.70 10.93
C ILE A 70 11.48 -15.08 11.35
N LEU A 71 12.56 -15.13 12.12
CA LEU A 71 13.10 -16.34 12.74
C LEU A 71 12.98 -16.20 14.26
N VAL A 72 12.36 -17.17 14.92
CA VAL A 72 12.20 -17.23 16.38
C VAL A 72 12.92 -18.46 16.91
N ILE A 73 13.93 -18.29 17.76
CA ILE A 73 14.69 -19.40 18.34
C ILE A 73 14.50 -19.37 19.85
N ASP A 74 13.99 -20.45 20.43
CA ASP A 74 14.00 -20.60 21.88
C ASP A 74 15.23 -21.39 22.31
N ILE A 75 16.26 -20.69 22.79
CA ILE A 75 17.55 -21.30 23.16
C ILE A 75 17.55 -21.89 24.58
N SER A 76 16.40 -21.89 25.25
CA SER A 76 16.28 -22.24 26.66
C SER A 76 16.57 -23.71 26.94
N GLY A 77 17.75 -24.00 27.52
CA GLY A 77 18.25 -25.36 27.75
C GLY A 77 19.14 -25.91 26.63
N CYS A 78 19.24 -25.18 25.50
CA CYS A 78 20.03 -25.58 24.35
C CYS A 78 21.53 -25.66 24.71
N LYS A 79 22.17 -26.78 24.36
CA LYS A 79 23.58 -27.04 24.67
C LYS A 79 24.56 -26.47 23.64
N GLU A 80 24.08 -26.10 22.46
CA GLU A 80 24.90 -25.71 21.30
C GLU A 80 24.60 -24.28 20.82
N VAL A 81 24.35 -23.36 21.76
CA VAL A 81 24.02 -21.93 21.49
C VAL A 81 24.99 -21.28 20.49
N SER A 82 26.29 -21.61 20.54
CA SER A 82 27.30 -21.10 19.60
C SER A 82 27.02 -21.45 18.13
N ALA A 83 26.44 -22.62 17.84
CA ALA A 83 26.07 -23.00 16.48
C ALA A 83 24.86 -22.18 15.98
N LEU A 84 23.93 -21.85 16.87
CA LEU A 84 22.78 -21.00 16.56
C LEU A 84 23.20 -19.55 16.34
N LEU A 85 24.09 -19.02 17.17
CA LEU A 85 24.67 -17.67 16.97
C LEU A 85 25.40 -17.56 15.62
N TYR A 86 26.06 -18.62 15.15
CA TYR A 86 26.61 -18.66 13.79
C TYR A 86 25.52 -18.52 12.71
N HIS A 87 24.44 -19.30 12.78
CA HIS A 87 23.34 -19.20 11.81
C HIS A 87 22.63 -17.84 11.85
N LEU A 88 22.49 -17.21 13.03
CA LEU A 88 21.94 -15.86 13.18
C LEU A 88 22.83 -14.81 12.50
N GLY A 89 24.15 -14.83 12.76
CA GLY A 89 25.11 -13.91 12.13
C GLY A 89 25.21 -14.10 10.61
N VAL A 90 25.14 -15.35 10.11
CA VAL A 90 25.03 -15.63 8.67
C VAL A 90 23.76 -14.98 8.10
N ARG A 91 22.60 -15.16 8.75
CA ARG A 91 21.32 -14.59 8.29
C ARG A 91 21.35 -13.05 8.26
N GLU A 92 21.93 -12.42 9.28
CA GLU A 92 22.15 -10.97 9.38
C GLU A 92 23.03 -10.43 8.25
N SER A 93 24.09 -11.16 7.89
CA SER A 93 25.02 -10.74 6.83
C SER A 93 24.45 -10.79 5.41
N ILE A 94 23.36 -11.53 5.19
CA ILE A 94 22.81 -11.80 3.84
C ILE A 94 21.56 -10.96 3.54
N LYS A 95 20.68 -10.70 4.52
CA LYS A 95 19.42 -9.94 4.31
C LYS A 95 19.00 -9.18 5.56
N SER A 96 18.39 -7.99 5.35
CA SER A 96 17.52 -7.38 6.36
C SER A 96 16.36 -8.33 6.67
N THR A 97 16.43 -8.94 7.85
CA THR A 97 15.55 -9.99 8.36
C THR A 97 15.47 -9.86 9.88
N VAL A 98 14.42 -10.41 10.49
CA VAL A 98 14.19 -10.24 11.93
C VAL A 98 14.54 -11.54 12.67
N ASN A 99 15.54 -11.49 13.54
CA ASN A 99 15.93 -12.54 14.48
C ASN A 99 15.32 -12.25 15.86
N ILE A 100 14.65 -13.24 16.45
CA ILE A 100 14.07 -13.16 17.80
C ILE A 100 14.59 -14.35 18.60
N VAL A 101 15.33 -14.07 19.68
CA VAL A 101 15.85 -15.08 20.60
C VAL A 101 15.02 -15.08 21.87
N LEU A 102 14.30 -16.17 22.12
CA LEU A 102 13.61 -16.40 23.39
C LEU A 102 14.57 -17.09 24.38
N VAL A 103 14.51 -16.67 25.64
CA VAL A 103 15.32 -17.24 26.74
C VAL A 103 14.50 -17.24 28.02
N ARG A 104 14.47 -18.34 28.76
CA ARG A 104 13.86 -18.37 30.10
C ARG A 104 14.63 -17.45 31.05
N ALA A 105 13.90 -16.59 31.76
CA ALA A 105 14.41 -15.56 32.66
C ALA A 105 14.92 -16.11 34.02
N ASP A 106 15.11 -17.42 34.16
CA ASP A 106 15.91 -18.04 35.21
C ASP A 106 17.37 -18.28 34.79
N ASP A 107 17.66 -18.35 33.48
CA ASP A 107 19.01 -18.53 32.95
C ASP A 107 19.71 -17.17 32.75
N PHE A 108 19.98 -16.50 33.88
CA PHE A 108 20.58 -15.16 33.92
C PHE A 108 21.96 -15.08 33.27
N ASP A 109 22.75 -16.14 33.34
CA ASP A 109 24.12 -16.14 32.83
C ASP A 109 24.15 -16.43 31.33
N LEU A 110 23.24 -17.26 30.81
CA LEU A 110 23.00 -17.35 29.37
C LEU A 110 22.59 -15.99 28.78
N ILE A 111 21.60 -15.31 29.38
CA ILE A 111 21.13 -13.99 28.88
C ILE A 111 22.27 -12.95 28.87
N LYS A 112 23.17 -12.95 29.86
CA LYS A 112 24.34 -12.06 29.90
C LYS A 112 25.46 -12.46 28.95
N SER A 113 25.55 -13.73 28.56
CA SER A 113 26.57 -14.25 27.64
C SER A 113 26.24 -14.01 26.16
N LEU A 114 24.97 -13.71 25.85
CA LEU A 114 24.53 -13.39 24.49
C LEU A 114 25.15 -12.07 23.99
N PRO A 115 25.40 -11.95 22.68
CA PRO A 115 25.79 -10.67 22.08
C PRO A 115 24.65 -9.65 22.23
N ALA A 116 25.02 -8.36 22.21
CA ALA A 116 24.03 -7.30 22.08
C ALA A 116 23.39 -7.37 20.68
N PHE A 117 22.08 -7.59 20.63
CA PHE A 117 21.30 -7.52 19.39
C PHE A 117 20.81 -6.09 19.16
N GLU A 118 21.08 -5.54 17.97
CA GLU A 118 20.56 -4.25 17.52
C GLU A 118 19.24 -4.42 16.76
N GLU A 119 18.36 -3.41 16.76
CA GLU A 119 17.10 -3.46 16.01
C GLU A 119 17.37 -3.68 14.50
N PRO A 120 16.62 -4.58 13.82
CA PRO A 120 15.34 -5.14 14.23
C PRO A 120 15.41 -6.42 15.07
N ASN A 121 16.61 -6.90 15.44
CA ASN A 121 16.81 -8.16 16.13
C ASN A 121 16.68 -8.01 17.65
N LEU A 122 16.11 -9.00 18.32
CA LEU A 122 15.69 -8.87 19.71
C LEU A 122 15.93 -10.15 20.53
N ILE A 123 16.48 -10.00 21.73
CA ILE A 123 16.29 -10.98 22.80
C ILE A 123 14.95 -10.65 23.49
N LEU A 124 14.10 -11.66 23.71
CA LEU A 124 12.87 -11.54 24.49
C LEU A 124 12.91 -12.54 25.65
N PRO A 125 13.44 -12.15 26.83
CA PRO A 125 13.39 -12.99 28.01
C PRO A 125 11.94 -13.29 28.42
N TYR A 126 11.65 -14.52 28.86
CA TYR A 126 10.30 -14.93 29.25
C TYR A 126 10.27 -15.77 30.52
N VAL A 127 9.12 -15.80 31.18
CA VAL A 127 8.88 -16.63 32.36
C VAL A 127 7.47 -17.23 32.30
N THR A 128 7.32 -18.46 32.75
CA THR A 128 6.02 -19.14 32.84
C THR A 128 5.35 -18.78 34.16
N ASP A 129 4.06 -18.39 34.12
CA ASP A 129 3.28 -18.13 35.33
C ASP A 129 2.62 -19.39 35.92
N GLU A 130 1.98 -19.25 37.08
CA GLU A 130 1.31 -20.36 37.80
C GLU A 130 0.15 -20.99 36.99
N GLU A 131 -0.36 -20.29 35.97
CA GLU A 131 -1.36 -20.79 35.01
C GLU A 131 -0.72 -21.35 33.73
N SER A 132 0.59 -21.62 33.75
CA SER A 132 1.40 -22.16 32.64
C SER A 132 1.49 -21.29 31.38
N ARG A 133 1.31 -19.96 31.50
CA ARG A 133 1.40 -19.01 30.37
C ARG A 133 2.75 -18.31 30.31
N ALA A 134 3.30 -18.14 29.11
CA ALA A 134 4.52 -17.38 28.89
C ALA A 134 4.27 -15.87 29.01
N ARG A 135 5.06 -15.20 29.83
CA ARG A 135 5.06 -13.75 30.03
C ARG A 135 6.43 -13.17 29.69
N TYR A 136 6.44 -12.04 29.00
CA TYR A 136 7.65 -11.33 28.62
C TYR A 136 8.22 -10.56 29.82
N VAL A 137 9.54 -10.64 29.98
CA VAL A 137 10.32 -9.96 31.00
C VAL A 137 11.19 -8.91 30.31
N ASP A 138 10.96 -7.64 30.60
CA ASP A 138 11.86 -6.56 30.17
C ASP A 138 13.18 -6.54 30.98
N THR A 139 14.21 -5.88 30.45
CA THR A 139 15.57 -5.87 31.03
C THR A 139 15.63 -5.31 32.46
N ASP A 140 14.76 -4.37 32.79
CA ASP A 140 14.69 -3.78 34.13
C ASP A 140 14.09 -4.79 35.13
N ARG A 141 12.96 -5.41 34.76
CA ARG A 141 12.30 -6.45 35.58
C ARG A 141 13.07 -7.75 35.63
N LEU A 142 13.92 -8.06 34.65
CA LEU A 142 14.81 -9.23 34.69
C LEU A 142 15.67 -9.18 35.95
N ASN A 143 16.34 -8.05 36.21
CA ASN A 143 17.13 -7.86 37.43
C ASN A 143 16.30 -7.98 38.71
N LEU A 144 15.03 -7.54 38.70
CA LEU A 144 14.10 -7.67 39.84
C LEU A 144 13.61 -9.11 40.09
N LEU A 145 13.67 -10.01 39.10
CA LEU A 145 13.36 -11.43 39.29
C LEU A 145 14.52 -12.23 39.88
N ASN A 146 15.69 -11.60 40.08
CA ASN A 146 16.88 -12.19 40.68
C ASN A 146 16.96 -11.83 42.18
N GLY A 147 17.21 -12.82 43.04
CA GLY A 147 17.30 -12.63 44.49
C GLY A 147 15.98 -12.38 45.25
N GLU A 148 14.87 -12.11 44.57
CA GLU A 148 13.57 -11.85 45.21
C GLU A 148 12.91 -13.09 45.86
N VAL A 149 12.13 -12.83 46.91
CA VAL A 149 11.42 -13.88 47.68
C VAL A 149 10.23 -14.41 46.86
N ALA A 150 9.96 -15.71 46.90
CA ALA A 150 8.96 -16.37 46.04
C ALA A 150 7.57 -15.68 45.97
N ASN A 151 7.04 -15.18 47.10
CA ASN A 151 5.74 -14.48 47.19
C ASN A 151 5.78 -13.04 46.60
N VAL A 152 6.96 -12.44 46.46
CA VAL A 152 7.16 -11.21 45.69
C VAL A 152 7.31 -11.56 44.21
N LYS A 153 8.12 -12.58 43.90
CA LYS A 153 8.37 -13.07 42.54
C LYS A 153 7.10 -13.46 41.81
N SER A 154 6.17 -14.21 42.42
CA SER A 154 4.89 -14.57 41.78
C SER A 154 3.99 -13.36 41.49
N LYS A 155 3.98 -12.35 42.36
CA LYS A 155 3.25 -11.08 42.14
C LYS A 155 3.87 -10.23 41.03
N ILE A 156 5.20 -10.19 40.94
CA ILE A 156 5.88 -9.55 39.81
C ILE A 156 5.49 -10.28 38.52
N ILE A 157 5.60 -11.61 38.49
CA ILE A 157 5.25 -12.44 37.31
C ILE A 157 3.80 -12.22 36.87
N SER A 158 2.82 -12.22 37.79
CA SER A 158 1.41 -11.99 37.43
C SER A 158 1.12 -10.58 36.89
N SER A 159 2.00 -9.61 37.13
CA SER A 159 1.96 -8.25 36.56
C SER A 159 2.71 -8.08 35.22
N LEU A 160 3.41 -9.12 34.74
CA LEU A 160 4.13 -9.08 33.46
C LEU A 160 3.18 -9.20 32.25
N PRO A 161 3.48 -8.53 31.13
CA PRO A 161 2.72 -8.69 29.88
C PRO A 161 2.87 -10.10 29.30
N MET A 162 1.83 -10.61 28.63
CA MET A 162 1.89 -11.89 27.92
C MET A 162 2.93 -11.85 26.80
N LEU A 163 3.76 -12.89 26.69
CA LEU A 163 4.74 -13.04 25.59
C LEU A 163 4.02 -13.00 24.23
N THR A 164 2.86 -13.64 24.15
CA THR A 164 1.91 -13.60 23.02
C THR A 164 1.60 -12.17 22.54
N SER A 165 1.53 -11.19 23.45
CA SER A 165 1.26 -9.79 23.09
C SER A 165 2.51 -9.08 22.54
N ARG A 166 3.68 -9.32 23.15
CA ARG A 166 4.96 -8.76 22.69
C ARG A 166 5.35 -9.32 21.32
N LEU A 167 5.15 -10.62 21.09
CA LEU A 167 5.37 -11.25 19.78
C LEU A 167 4.43 -10.66 18.70
N LYS A 168 3.15 -10.44 19.01
CA LYS A 168 2.20 -9.77 18.08
C LYS A 168 2.62 -8.35 17.71
N GLU A 169 3.24 -7.62 18.63
CA GLU A 169 3.80 -6.29 18.37
C GLU A 169 5.02 -6.36 17.45
N VAL A 170 6.03 -7.16 17.83
CA VAL A 170 7.29 -7.33 17.08
C VAL A 170 7.02 -7.86 15.67
N PHE A 171 6.18 -8.89 15.51
CA PHE A 171 5.86 -9.42 14.19
C PHE A 171 5.16 -8.40 13.28
N ARG A 172 4.35 -7.48 13.85
CA ARG A 172 3.71 -6.38 13.10
C ARG A 172 4.67 -5.24 12.76
N LYS A 173 5.71 -5.00 13.57
CA LYS A 173 6.82 -4.10 13.25
C LYS A 173 7.62 -4.67 12.06
N ALA A 174 8.09 -5.91 12.20
CA ALA A 174 8.79 -6.67 11.16
C ALA A 174 8.03 -6.69 9.82
N GLN A 175 6.73 -7.04 9.82
CA GLN A 175 5.91 -7.07 8.60
C GLN A 175 5.88 -5.72 7.86
N LYS A 176 5.82 -4.61 8.59
CA LYS A 176 5.83 -3.26 7.99
C LYS A 176 7.21 -2.91 7.43
N GLU A 177 8.26 -3.22 8.17
CA GLU A 177 9.65 -2.93 7.79
C GLU A 177 10.09 -3.73 6.57
N THR A 178 9.79 -5.04 6.53
CA THR A 178 10.01 -5.89 5.35
C THR A 178 9.25 -5.36 4.14
N ARG A 179 7.97 -5.00 4.29
CA ARG A 179 7.16 -4.44 3.18
C ARG A 179 7.70 -3.10 2.69
N TYR A 180 8.15 -2.24 3.60
CA TYR A 180 8.77 -0.95 3.29
C TYR A 180 10.09 -1.15 2.52
N HIS A 181 11.00 -1.99 3.02
CA HIS A 181 12.27 -2.30 2.35
C HIS A 181 12.06 -2.85 0.93
N LEU A 182 11.17 -3.84 0.77
CA LEU A 182 10.82 -4.41 -0.53
C LEU A 182 10.28 -3.34 -1.50
N THR A 183 9.38 -2.47 -1.02
CA THR A 183 8.83 -1.34 -1.80
C THR A 183 9.93 -0.36 -2.21
N CYS A 184 10.78 0.07 -1.28
CA CYS A 184 11.88 1.00 -1.54
C CYS A 184 12.89 0.43 -2.54
N GLN A 185 13.25 -0.85 -2.43
CA GLN A 185 14.14 -1.52 -3.37
C GLN A 185 13.52 -1.59 -4.78
N PHE A 186 12.24 -1.97 -4.88
CA PHE A 186 11.50 -2.03 -6.16
C PHE A 186 11.38 -0.65 -6.82
N VAL A 187 11.05 0.40 -6.04
CA VAL A 187 10.96 1.78 -6.54
C VAL A 187 12.33 2.34 -6.93
N LYS A 188 13.40 2.03 -6.18
CA LYS A 188 14.78 2.43 -6.51
C LYS A 188 15.24 1.80 -7.84
N GLU A 189 14.94 0.51 -8.03
CA GLU A 189 15.23 -0.22 -9.27
C GLU A 189 14.48 0.42 -10.46
N LEU A 190 13.17 0.63 -10.35
CA LEU A 190 12.37 1.29 -11.39
C LEU A 190 12.83 2.71 -11.77
N ARG A 191 13.39 3.48 -10.83
CA ARG A 191 13.96 4.80 -11.12
C ARG A 191 15.29 4.68 -11.86
N SER A 192 16.20 3.85 -11.36
CA SER A 192 17.49 3.60 -12.00
C SER A 192 17.32 3.01 -13.42
N ASP A 193 16.36 2.12 -13.62
CA ASP A 193 16.02 1.57 -14.93
C ASP A 193 15.56 2.67 -15.91
N ARG A 194 14.71 3.59 -15.44
CA ARG A 194 14.13 4.69 -16.23
C ARG A 194 15.16 5.75 -16.63
N GLU A 195 16.23 5.88 -15.85
CA GLU A 195 17.34 6.81 -16.09
C GLU A 195 18.43 6.19 -16.99
N MET A 196 18.65 4.87 -16.92
CA MET A 196 19.80 4.20 -17.54
C MET A 196 19.48 3.37 -18.80
N LEU A 197 18.26 2.86 -18.95
CA LEU A 197 17.88 1.96 -20.07
C LEU A 197 17.28 2.73 -21.25
N LYS A 198 17.49 2.22 -22.47
CA LYS A 198 16.78 2.69 -23.66
C LYS A 198 15.35 2.18 -23.67
N ASP A 199 14.48 2.86 -24.42
CA ASP A 199 13.03 2.68 -24.36
C ASP A 199 12.56 1.22 -24.61
N ASP A 200 13.17 0.49 -25.55
CA ASP A 200 12.90 -0.94 -25.78
C ASP A 200 13.41 -1.86 -24.66
N GLU A 201 14.63 -1.61 -24.17
CA GLU A 201 15.26 -2.35 -23.06
C GLU A 201 14.44 -2.16 -21.77
N LEU A 202 13.99 -0.93 -21.54
CA LEU A 202 13.10 -0.52 -20.47
C LEU A 202 11.73 -1.17 -20.64
N ARG A 203 11.14 -1.24 -21.84
CA ARG A 203 9.88 -1.96 -22.10
C ARG A 203 9.99 -3.44 -21.70
N VAL A 204 11.08 -4.11 -22.06
CA VAL A 204 11.36 -5.50 -21.66
C VAL A 204 11.61 -5.64 -20.15
N LYS A 205 12.32 -4.70 -19.51
CA LYS A 205 12.55 -4.67 -18.06
C LYS A 205 11.24 -4.45 -17.30
N LEU A 206 10.38 -3.51 -17.73
CA LEU A 206 9.09 -3.22 -17.11
C LEU A 206 8.14 -4.42 -17.20
N ARG A 207 8.09 -5.13 -18.33
CA ARG A 207 7.35 -6.41 -18.44
C ARG A 207 7.80 -7.47 -17.42
N LYS A 208 9.07 -7.46 -17.00
CA LYS A 208 9.58 -8.32 -15.90
C LYS A 208 9.24 -7.75 -14.52
N MET A 209 9.41 -6.45 -14.32
CA MET A 209 9.08 -5.76 -13.05
C MET A 209 7.60 -5.88 -12.70
N ARG A 210 6.71 -5.80 -13.69
CA ARG A 210 5.27 -6.03 -13.57
C ARG A 210 4.95 -7.32 -12.80
N ARG A 211 5.60 -8.45 -13.14
CA ARG A 211 5.34 -9.77 -12.52
C ARG A 211 5.76 -9.84 -11.04
N ARG A 212 6.55 -8.88 -10.55
CA ARG A 212 6.85 -8.77 -9.11
C ARG A 212 5.68 -8.14 -8.34
N LEU A 213 4.76 -7.44 -9.00
CA LEU A 213 3.53 -6.91 -8.39
C LEU A 213 2.47 -8.01 -8.14
N ASP A 214 2.72 -9.25 -8.60
CA ASP A 214 1.95 -10.43 -8.21
C ASP A 214 2.19 -10.79 -6.72
N ASP A 215 3.21 -10.21 -6.08
CA ASP A 215 3.44 -10.20 -4.63
C ASP A 215 2.67 -9.03 -3.96
N PRO A 216 1.64 -9.30 -3.12
CA PRO A 216 0.86 -8.25 -2.47
C PRO A 216 1.65 -7.32 -1.57
N ARG A 217 2.83 -7.73 -1.08
CA ARG A 217 3.72 -6.87 -0.29
C ARG A 217 4.21 -5.68 -1.13
N LEU A 218 4.50 -5.92 -2.42
CA LEU A 218 4.94 -4.90 -3.37
C LEU A 218 3.79 -4.04 -3.94
N LEU A 219 2.54 -4.43 -3.78
CA LEU A 219 1.38 -3.59 -4.14
C LEU A 219 1.23 -2.43 -3.16
N SER A 220 1.85 -1.29 -3.48
CA SER A 220 1.75 -0.01 -2.77
C SER A 220 1.44 1.13 -3.75
N SER A 221 1.01 2.28 -3.23
CA SER A 221 0.88 3.53 -4.00
C SER A 221 2.14 3.83 -4.81
N ASP A 222 3.29 3.71 -4.15
CA ASP A 222 4.58 4.17 -4.63
C ASP A 222 5.14 3.22 -5.69
N SER A 223 4.98 1.91 -5.49
CA SER A 223 5.28 0.89 -6.51
C SER A 223 4.45 1.13 -7.77
N LEU A 224 3.14 1.32 -7.64
CA LEU A 224 2.23 1.46 -8.77
C LEU A 224 2.44 2.80 -9.51
N LEU A 225 2.66 3.90 -8.78
CA LEU A 225 3.01 5.19 -9.35
C LEU A 225 4.35 5.17 -10.10
N ASN A 226 5.40 4.58 -9.51
CA ASN A 226 6.70 4.49 -10.21
C ASN A 226 6.66 3.49 -11.37
N MET A 227 5.80 2.46 -11.33
CA MET A 227 5.54 1.60 -12.48
C MET A 227 4.89 2.39 -13.62
N PHE A 228 3.83 3.15 -13.31
CA PHE A 228 3.12 4.02 -14.27
C PHE A 228 4.06 5.05 -14.91
N LEU A 229 4.81 5.82 -14.11
CA LEU A 229 5.74 6.84 -14.61
C LEU A 229 6.85 6.26 -15.50
N SER A 230 7.18 4.97 -15.33
CA SER A 230 8.17 4.30 -16.18
C SER A 230 7.58 3.84 -17.51
N TYR A 231 6.31 3.39 -17.54
CA TYR A 231 5.59 3.11 -18.79
C TYR A 231 5.26 4.39 -19.57
N LEU A 232 4.90 5.47 -18.87
CA LEU A 232 4.62 6.78 -19.47
C LEU A 232 5.85 7.36 -20.20
N ARG A 233 7.06 7.20 -19.62
CA ARG A 233 8.32 7.62 -20.25
C ARG A 233 8.57 6.98 -21.62
N ILE A 234 8.02 5.79 -21.90
CA ILE A 234 8.26 5.02 -23.15
C ILE A 234 6.99 4.85 -24.00
N GLU A 235 5.97 5.67 -23.73
CA GLU A 235 4.66 5.72 -24.42
C GLU A 235 3.97 4.33 -24.52
N ALA A 236 4.26 3.43 -23.58
CA ALA A 236 3.85 2.02 -23.62
C ALA A 236 2.77 1.70 -22.57
N LEU A 237 1.75 2.53 -22.45
CA LEU A 237 0.74 2.37 -21.39
C LEU A 237 -0.14 1.13 -21.60
N GLU A 238 -0.44 0.79 -22.86
CA GLU A 238 -1.17 -0.43 -23.24
C GLU A 238 -0.47 -1.72 -22.75
N ASP A 239 0.85 -1.71 -22.76
CA ASP A 239 1.73 -2.80 -22.29
C ASP A 239 1.52 -3.13 -20.79
N ALA A 240 1.04 -2.15 -20.03
CA ALA A 240 0.61 -2.30 -18.64
C ALA A 240 -0.84 -2.79 -18.51
N LEU A 241 -1.70 -2.55 -19.50
CA LEU A 241 -3.11 -2.96 -19.50
C LEU A 241 -3.30 -4.41 -19.99
N TYR A 242 -2.66 -4.80 -21.10
CA TYR A 242 -2.88 -6.09 -21.80
C TYR A 242 -2.53 -7.38 -21.04
N GLY A 243 -1.91 -7.29 -19.86
CA GLY A 243 -1.69 -8.42 -18.95
C GLY A 243 -2.42 -8.25 -17.60
N GLY A 244 -3.46 -7.43 -17.56
CA GLY A 244 -4.04 -6.88 -16.32
C GLY A 244 -5.27 -7.59 -15.77
N GLU A 245 -5.81 -8.59 -16.46
CA GLU A 245 -7.14 -9.18 -16.20
C GLU A 245 -7.31 -9.74 -14.77
N ASN A 246 -6.22 -10.17 -14.13
CA ASN A 246 -6.23 -10.71 -12.76
C ASN A 246 -5.90 -9.67 -11.67
N LEU A 247 -5.58 -8.41 -12.00
CA LEU A 247 -5.38 -7.34 -11.03
C LEU A 247 -6.73 -6.78 -10.55
N GLN A 248 -7.50 -7.62 -9.82
CA GLN A 248 -8.71 -7.19 -9.13
C GLN A 248 -8.38 -6.17 -8.04
N CYS A 249 -8.40 -4.89 -8.42
CA CYS A 249 -7.75 -3.80 -7.70
C CYS A 249 -8.50 -3.40 -6.42
N HIS A 250 -8.28 -4.16 -5.35
CA HIS A 250 -8.79 -3.85 -4.01
C HIS A 250 -8.23 -2.53 -3.43
N HIS A 251 -7.21 -1.94 -4.06
CA HIS A 251 -6.61 -0.64 -3.75
C HIS A 251 -6.65 0.27 -5.01
N CYS A 252 -7.84 0.72 -5.40
CA CYS A 252 -8.16 1.31 -6.72
C CYS A 252 -7.25 2.47 -7.20
N ASN A 253 -6.60 3.19 -6.28
CA ASN A 253 -5.79 4.38 -6.57
C ASN A 253 -4.56 4.12 -7.47
N GLY A 254 -4.07 2.88 -7.53
CA GLY A 254 -2.89 2.55 -8.36
C GLY A 254 -3.23 2.27 -9.83
N MET A 255 -4.34 1.58 -10.11
CA MET A 255 -4.81 1.37 -11.49
C MET A 255 -5.44 2.62 -12.10
N PHE A 256 -5.94 3.55 -11.27
CA PHE A 256 -6.42 4.87 -11.71
C PHE A 256 -5.45 5.55 -12.69
N PHE A 257 -4.15 5.56 -12.39
CA PHE A 257 -3.14 6.16 -13.26
C PHE A 257 -3.03 5.46 -14.62
N PHE A 258 -3.08 4.13 -14.67
CA PHE A 258 -3.02 3.35 -15.91
C PHE A 258 -4.24 3.57 -16.83
N SER A 259 -5.39 3.96 -16.28
CA SER A 259 -6.56 4.39 -17.07
C SER A 259 -6.41 5.79 -17.71
N LEU A 260 -5.52 6.67 -17.24
CA LEU A 260 -5.56 8.11 -17.56
C LEU A 260 -5.32 8.48 -19.03
N GLN A 261 -4.64 7.64 -19.79
CA GLN A 261 -4.31 7.92 -21.20
C GLN A 261 -4.70 6.76 -22.13
N ALA A 262 -5.64 5.92 -21.68
CA ALA A 262 -6.26 4.87 -22.48
C ALA A 262 -7.77 5.12 -22.53
N GLU A 263 -8.20 5.99 -23.44
CA GLU A 263 -9.61 6.35 -23.65
C GLU A 263 -10.46 5.11 -23.96
N ASP A 264 -9.86 4.16 -24.70
CA ASP A 264 -10.41 2.83 -25.03
C ASP A 264 -10.54 1.90 -23.80
N PHE A 265 -9.76 2.09 -22.73
CA PHE A 265 -9.86 1.30 -21.49
C PHE A 265 -10.94 1.85 -20.54
N LEU A 266 -10.96 3.17 -20.33
CA LEU A 266 -11.98 3.84 -19.51
C LEU A 266 -13.39 3.64 -20.10
N SER A 267 -13.53 3.69 -21.42
CA SER A 267 -14.81 3.49 -22.11
C SER A 267 -15.26 2.03 -22.23
N ARG A 268 -14.35 1.05 -22.21
CA ARG A 268 -14.73 -0.39 -22.24
C ARG A 268 -15.04 -0.99 -20.87
N ASN A 269 -14.31 -0.60 -19.82
CA ASN A 269 -14.23 -1.39 -18.58
C ASN A 269 -14.96 -0.81 -17.35
N GLY A 270 -15.78 0.23 -17.52
CA GLY A 270 -16.67 0.72 -16.44
C GLY A 270 -15.91 1.11 -15.16
N VAL A 271 -14.77 1.80 -15.28
CA VAL A 271 -13.83 2.04 -14.16
C VAL A 271 -14.47 2.82 -13.00
N ILE A 272 -15.46 3.67 -13.27
CA ILE A 272 -16.23 4.39 -12.25
C ILE A 272 -17.25 3.49 -11.54
N GLU A 273 -17.85 2.53 -12.25
CA GLU A 273 -18.84 1.59 -11.70
C GLU A 273 -18.17 0.48 -10.86
N THR A 274 -16.93 0.15 -11.20
CA THR A 274 -16.09 -0.82 -10.48
C THR A 274 -15.28 -0.19 -9.33
N CYS A 275 -15.13 1.14 -9.30
CA CYS A 275 -14.45 1.84 -8.21
C CYS A 275 -15.36 2.04 -7.00
N LYS A 276 -14.92 1.59 -5.81
CA LYS A 276 -15.70 1.72 -4.57
C LYS A 276 -15.82 3.15 -4.04
N GLN A 277 -14.84 4.02 -4.36
CA GLN A 277 -14.78 5.43 -3.95
C GLN A 277 -14.15 6.27 -5.09
N PRO A 278 -14.89 6.57 -6.15
CA PRO A 278 -14.42 7.43 -7.24
C PRO A 278 -14.25 8.88 -6.75
N PHE A 279 -13.06 9.44 -6.92
CA PHE A 279 -12.74 10.81 -6.53
C PHE A 279 -13.02 11.82 -7.68
N PRO A 280 -13.12 13.14 -7.39
CA PRO A 280 -13.72 14.12 -8.31
C PRO A 280 -13.13 14.14 -9.73
N ASP A 281 -11.80 14.05 -9.85
CA ASP A 281 -11.10 14.14 -11.13
C ASP A 281 -11.35 12.93 -12.04
N LEU A 282 -11.72 11.76 -11.49
CA LEU A 282 -12.08 10.58 -12.27
C LEU A 282 -13.32 10.84 -13.15
N TYR A 283 -14.28 11.62 -12.65
CA TYR A 283 -15.40 12.11 -13.45
C TYR A 283 -14.97 13.20 -14.45
N GLY A 284 -13.94 13.99 -14.13
CA GLY A 284 -13.30 14.90 -15.08
C GLY A 284 -12.63 14.21 -16.27
N LEU A 285 -12.30 12.92 -16.13
CA LEU A 285 -11.66 12.08 -17.14
C LEU A 285 -12.67 11.27 -17.97
N GLU A 286 -13.68 10.66 -17.33
CA GLU A 286 -14.84 10.10 -18.05
C GLU A 286 -15.55 11.20 -18.87
N GLY A 287 -15.79 12.36 -18.26
CA GLY A 287 -16.35 13.52 -18.93
C GLY A 287 -15.51 13.98 -20.12
N ARG A 288 -14.17 13.86 -20.03
CA ARG A 288 -13.28 14.15 -21.16
C ARG A 288 -13.47 13.18 -22.31
N ILE A 289 -13.50 11.87 -22.07
CA ILE A 289 -13.61 10.86 -23.14
C ILE A 289 -14.90 11.03 -23.93
N TYR A 290 -16.02 11.27 -23.25
CA TYR A 290 -17.30 11.52 -23.92
C TYR A 290 -17.34 12.87 -24.65
N LYS A 291 -16.66 13.91 -24.13
CA LYS A 291 -16.48 15.19 -24.84
C LYS A 291 -15.64 15.00 -26.10
N ASP A 292 -14.52 14.30 -26.01
CA ASP A 292 -13.56 14.17 -27.09
C ASP A 292 -14.18 13.30 -28.21
N ARG A 293 -14.91 12.21 -27.89
CA ARG A 293 -15.79 11.48 -28.83
C ARG A 293 -16.87 12.37 -29.48
N PHE A 294 -17.50 13.25 -28.72
CA PHE A 294 -18.46 14.21 -29.27
C PHE A 294 -17.79 15.16 -30.28
N VAL A 295 -16.57 15.64 -30.02
CA VAL A 295 -15.79 16.45 -30.97
C VAL A 295 -15.42 15.65 -32.22
N GLU A 296 -14.94 14.40 -32.07
CA GLU A 296 -14.63 13.49 -33.19
C GLU A 296 -15.84 13.21 -34.08
N SER A 297 -17.04 13.14 -33.50
CA SER A 297 -18.31 13.00 -34.23
C SER A 297 -18.69 14.24 -35.07
N ASN A 298 -17.82 15.24 -35.18
CA ASN A 298 -18.11 16.59 -35.69
C ASN A 298 -19.28 17.26 -34.93
N CYS A 299 -19.31 17.08 -33.61
CA CYS A 299 -20.34 17.61 -32.71
C CYS A 299 -21.77 17.08 -32.98
N THR A 300 -21.92 15.86 -33.51
CA THR A 300 -23.23 15.24 -33.81
C THR A 300 -23.71 14.24 -32.75
N ASP A 301 -22.81 13.57 -32.02
CA ASP A 301 -23.13 12.57 -30.99
C ASP A 301 -23.66 13.21 -29.70
N ARG A 302 -24.97 13.47 -29.69
CA ARG A 302 -25.67 14.01 -28.52
C ARG A 302 -25.66 13.07 -27.31
N GLU A 303 -25.57 11.76 -27.50
CA GLU A 303 -25.51 10.80 -26.39
C GLU A 303 -24.19 10.95 -25.61
N SER A 304 -23.07 11.11 -26.33
CA SER A 304 -21.77 11.40 -25.70
C SER A 304 -21.73 12.81 -25.11
N LEU A 305 -22.35 13.82 -25.72
CA LEU A 305 -22.49 15.15 -25.08
C LEU A 305 -23.22 15.06 -23.73
N GLU A 306 -24.33 14.33 -23.65
CA GLU A 306 -25.09 14.15 -22.39
C GLU A 306 -24.29 13.38 -21.34
N LYS A 307 -23.55 12.33 -21.74
CA LYS A 307 -22.66 11.58 -20.83
C LYS A 307 -21.51 12.45 -20.32
N ALA A 308 -20.92 13.29 -21.17
CA ALA A 308 -19.88 14.24 -20.78
C ALA A 308 -20.39 15.24 -19.73
N ILE A 309 -21.55 15.86 -19.97
CA ILE A 309 -22.22 16.77 -19.03
C ILE A 309 -22.53 16.04 -17.72
N LYS A 310 -23.12 14.83 -17.77
CA LYS A 310 -23.46 14.02 -16.60
C LYS A 310 -22.25 13.72 -15.72
N SER A 311 -21.11 13.38 -16.33
CA SER A 311 -19.89 13.07 -15.58
C SER A 311 -19.26 14.32 -14.97
N TYR A 312 -18.98 15.37 -15.76
CA TYR A 312 -18.43 16.62 -15.22
C TYR A 312 -19.33 17.25 -14.14
N ARG A 313 -20.66 17.12 -14.24
CA ARG A 313 -21.63 17.50 -13.19
C ARG A 313 -21.39 16.76 -11.89
N LYS A 314 -21.22 15.43 -11.95
CA LYS A 314 -20.98 14.60 -10.76
C LYS A 314 -19.62 14.92 -10.14
N GLY A 315 -18.57 15.11 -10.94
CA GLY A 315 -17.27 15.60 -10.45
C GLY A 315 -17.38 16.95 -9.74
N PHE A 316 -18.09 17.91 -10.33
CA PHE A 316 -18.24 19.28 -9.79
C PHE A 316 -19.07 19.36 -8.49
N GLN A 317 -19.94 18.36 -8.27
CA GLN A 317 -20.69 18.19 -7.02
C GLN A 317 -19.78 17.70 -5.88
N GLU A 318 -18.88 16.75 -6.14
CA GLU A 318 -17.91 16.22 -5.16
C GLU A 318 -16.76 17.20 -4.88
N SER A 319 -16.27 17.91 -5.90
CA SER A 319 -15.31 19.01 -5.75
C SER A 319 -15.59 20.12 -6.76
N SER A 320 -15.83 21.32 -6.26
CA SER A 320 -16.07 22.49 -7.10
C SER A 320 -14.76 23.12 -7.62
N SER A 321 -13.93 22.27 -8.23
CA SER A 321 -12.69 22.63 -8.92
C SER A 321 -12.99 23.40 -10.20
N ASP A 322 -12.21 24.44 -10.49
CA ASP A 322 -12.35 25.26 -11.70
C ASP A 322 -12.21 24.42 -12.97
N TYR A 323 -11.35 23.39 -13.01
CA TYR A 323 -11.24 22.49 -14.17
C TYR A 323 -12.57 21.79 -14.50
N LEU A 324 -13.25 21.29 -13.46
CA LEU A 324 -14.53 20.61 -13.60
C LEU A 324 -15.65 21.61 -13.93
N GLY A 325 -15.64 22.79 -13.29
CA GLY A 325 -16.58 23.88 -13.53
C GLY A 325 -16.51 24.44 -14.95
N ILE A 326 -15.31 24.67 -15.50
CA ILE A 326 -15.12 25.18 -16.87
C ILE A 326 -15.68 24.19 -17.88
N ASN A 327 -15.24 22.92 -17.84
CA ASN A 327 -15.69 21.92 -18.81
C ASN A 327 -17.21 21.70 -18.71
N LEU A 328 -17.78 21.67 -17.50
CA LEU A 328 -19.23 21.57 -17.29
C LEU A 328 -19.97 22.76 -17.90
N ALA A 329 -19.53 23.99 -17.63
CA ALA A 329 -20.18 25.20 -18.16
C ALA A 329 -20.11 25.26 -19.69
N THR A 330 -18.95 24.95 -20.28
CA THR A 330 -18.78 24.88 -21.74
C THR A 330 -19.74 23.85 -22.36
N LEU A 331 -19.82 22.64 -21.80
CA LEU A 331 -20.67 21.58 -22.34
C LEU A 331 -22.16 21.85 -22.15
N LEU A 332 -22.56 22.50 -21.06
CA LEU A 332 -23.94 22.97 -20.86
C LEU A 332 -24.36 23.98 -21.95
N VAL A 333 -23.50 24.97 -22.26
CA VAL A 333 -23.77 25.94 -23.34
C VAL A 333 -23.84 25.25 -24.71
N ILE A 334 -22.94 24.31 -24.99
CA ILE A 334 -23.00 23.47 -26.21
C ILE A 334 -24.28 22.63 -26.27
N GLY A 335 -24.78 22.19 -25.11
CA GLY A 335 -26.09 21.54 -24.95
C GLY A 335 -27.30 22.45 -25.20
N GLY A 336 -27.11 23.76 -25.31
CA GLY A 336 -28.18 24.76 -25.50
C GLY A 336 -28.63 25.47 -24.22
N ALA A 337 -27.85 25.42 -23.13
CA ALA A 337 -28.16 26.17 -21.91
C ALA A 337 -27.90 27.68 -22.08
N ASP A 338 -28.91 28.49 -21.77
CA ASP A 338 -28.81 29.95 -21.74
C ASP A 338 -28.49 30.50 -20.32
N ARG A 339 -28.46 31.83 -20.20
CA ARG A 339 -28.17 32.52 -18.92
C ARG A 339 -29.29 32.39 -17.85
N SER A 340 -30.46 31.83 -18.18
CA SER A 340 -31.51 31.50 -17.20
C SER A 340 -31.22 30.16 -16.49
N ASN A 341 -30.29 29.36 -17.00
CA ASN A 341 -29.92 28.08 -16.43
C ASN A 341 -29.28 28.23 -15.04
N LYS A 342 -30.00 27.75 -14.02
CA LYS A 342 -29.60 27.80 -12.61
C LYS A 342 -28.31 27.03 -12.30
N GLU A 343 -27.96 26.03 -13.10
CA GLU A 343 -26.70 25.28 -12.96
C GLU A 343 -25.52 26.13 -13.40
N LEU A 344 -25.60 26.82 -14.55
CA LEU A 344 -24.57 27.77 -15.00
C LEU A 344 -24.37 28.89 -13.97
N ALA A 345 -25.46 29.48 -13.46
CA ALA A 345 -25.38 30.47 -12.39
C ALA A 345 -24.70 29.94 -11.12
N THR A 346 -24.94 28.67 -10.76
CA THR A 346 -24.29 28.02 -9.61
C THR A 346 -22.79 27.79 -9.85
N ILE A 347 -22.39 27.38 -11.06
CA ILE A 347 -20.99 27.19 -11.44
C ILE A 347 -20.24 28.53 -11.39
N TRP A 348 -20.77 29.57 -12.03
CA TRP A 348 -20.15 30.92 -12.02
C TRP A 348 -20.05 31.52 -10.61
N THR A 349 -21.03 31.26 -9.73
CA THR A 349 -21.00 31.72 -8.34
C THR A 349 -19.91 31.03 -7.50
N LYS A 350 -19.71 29.72 -7.72
CA LYS A 350 -18.68 28.91 -7.04
C LYS A 350 -17.27 29.23 -7.55
N CYS A 351 -17.12 29.32 -8.87
CA CYS A 351 -15.84 29.43 -9.57
C CYS A 351 -15.65 30.83 -10.14
N ARG A 352 -15.44 31.81 -9.24
CA ARG A 352 -15.48 33.25 -9.53
C ARG A 352 -14.50 33.74 -10.62
N HIS A 353 -13.49 32.95 -10.96
CA HIS A 353 -12.49 33.31 -11.98
C HIS A 353 -12.83 32.82 -13.40
N ILE A 354 -13.81 31.91 -13.56
CA ILE A 354 -14.18 31.33 -14.87
C ILE A 354 -14.63 32.39 -15.88
N GLY A 355 -15.35 33.42 -15.43
CA GLY A 355 -15.85 34.49 -16.30
C GLY A 355 -14.75 35.26 -17.07
N VAL A 356 -13.51 35.21 -16.58
CA VAL A 356 -12.35 35.86 -17.21
C VAL A 356 -11.59 34.90 -18.16
N GLN A 357 -11.78 33.58 -18.03
CA GLN A 357 -11.11 32.60 -18.88
C GLN A 357 -11.93 32.19 -20.12
N ILE A 358 -13.26 32.23 -20.08
CA ILE A 358 -14.09 31.87 -21.25
C ILE A 358 -13.81 32.79 -22.45
N SER A 359 -13.50 34.07 -22.21
CA SER A 359 -13.09 35.04 -23.24
C SER A 359 -11.72 34.77 -23.87
N SER A 360 -10.95 33.81 -23.36
CA SER A 360 -9.59 33.47 -23.83
C SER A 360 -9.42 32.01 -24.26
N ILE A 361 -10.50 31.23 -24.39
CA ILE A 361 -10.47 29.84 -24.91
C ILE A 361 -10.22 29.85 -26.43
N ASN A 362 -8.95 29.91 -26.82
CA ASN A 362 -8.53 29.97 -28.22
C ASN A 362 -8.49 28.59 -28.92
N ILE A 363 -8.98 27.52 -28.25
CA ILE A 363 -8.81 26.11 -28.62
C ILE A 363 -10.18 25.46 -28.96
N MET A 364 -10.99 26.13 -29.79
CA MET A 364 -12.25 25.60 -30.31
C MET A 364 -12.32 25.68 -31.84
N PRO A 365 -12.90 24.67 -32.54
CA PRO A 365 -13.21 24.75 -33.96
C PRO A 365 -14.06 25.98 -34.33
N THR A 366 -13.90 26.48 -35.55
CA THR A 366 -14.47 27.76 -35.99
C THR A 366 -15.98 27.88 -35.77
N VAL A 367 -16.74 26.80 -35.99
CA VAL A 367 -18.20 26.77 -35.79
C VAL A 367 -18.59 27.07 -34.34
N LEU A 368 -17.99 26.35 -33.38
CA LEU A 368 -18.23 26.59 -31.94
C LEU A 368 -17.74 27.97 -31.50
N ARG A 369 -16.65 28.46 -32.10
CA ARG A 369 -16.12 29.80 -31.86
C ARG A 369 -17.11 30.88 -32.31
N GLN A 370 -17.84 30.65 -33.40
CA GLN A 370 -18.86 31.56 -33.92
C GLN A 370 -20.11 31.58 -33.03
N THR A 371 -20.66 30.41 -32.67
CA THR A 371 -21.81 30.33 -31.74
C THR A 371 -21.48 30.93 -30.36
N ALA A 372 -20.23 30.82 -29.90
CA ALA A 372 -19.78 31.49 -28.68
C ALA A 372 -19.64 33.01 -28.85
N ALA A 373 -19.12 33.48 -30.00
CA ALA A 373 -18.99 34.92 -30.30
C ALA A 373 -20.36 35.61 -30.40
N ASP A 374 -21.34 35.00 -31.06
CA ASP A 374 -22.71 35.53 -31.21
C ASP A 374 -23.39 35.73 -29.83
N LEU A 375 -23.06 34.88 -28.85
CA LEU A 375 -23.48 34.94 -27.44
C LEU A 375 -22.64 35.90 -26.56
N ILE A 376 -21.56 36.46 -27.09
CA ILE A 376 -20.61 37.35 -26.39
C ILE A 376 -20.76 38.80 -26.87
N GLU A 377 -20.87 39.04 -28.18
CA GLU A 377 -20.91 40.40 -28.73
C GLU A 377 -22.25 41.12 -28.52
N ASN A 378 -23.37 40.39 -28.52
CA ASN A 378 -24.69 40.99 -28.34
C ASN A 378 -24.99 41.30 -26.86
N GLU A 379 -25.02 42.60 -26.52
CA GLU A 379 -25.44 43.21 -25.24
C GLU A 379 -24.65 42.85 -23.97
N TYR A 380 -23.84 41.79 -23.98
CA TYR A 380 -23.20 41.25 -22.77
C TYR A 380 -21.99 42.06 -22.27
N PHE A 381 -21.20 42.65 -23.16
CA PHE A 381 -20.01 43.42 -22.77
C PHE A 381 -20.30 44.89 -22.37
N ALA A 382 -21.40 45.47 -22.86
CA ALA A 382 -21.74 46.87 -22.57
C ALA A 382 -22.20 47.07 -21.11
N SER A 383 -23.02 46.15 -20.60
CA SER A 383 -23.63 46.24 -19.27
C SER A 383 -22.65 45.96 -18.12
N PHE A 384 -21.67 45.07 -18.32
CA PHE A 384 -20.72 44.69 -17.28
C PHE A 384 -19.66 45.77 -16.98
N ASN A 385 -19.20 46.51 -18.00
CA ASN A 385 -18.26 47.61 -17.83
C ASN A 385 -18.83 48.80 -17.05
N VAL A 386 -20.14 49.06 -17.16
CA VAL A 386 -20.81 50.14 -16.42
C VAL A 386 -20.82 49.86 -14.91
N ALA A 387 -21.03 48.60 -14.49
CA ALA A 387 -21.00 48.23 -13.07
C ALA A 387 -19.61 48.43 -12.45
N MET A 388 -18.57 47.93 -13.11
CA MET A 388 -17.16 48.10 -12.68
C MET A 388 -16.75 49.57 -12.60
N ALA A 389 -17.21 50.41 -13.52
CA ALA A 389 -16.92 51.84 -13.52
C ALA A 389 -17.57 52.60 -12.35
N THR A 390 -18.73 52.17 -11.86
CA THR A 390 -19.38 52.81 -10.71
C THR A 390 -18.76 52.44 -9.37
N GLU A 391 -18.31 51.20 -9.15
CA GLU A 391 -17.69 50.82 -7.87
C GLU A 391 -16.30 51.45 -7.69
N TYR A 392 -15.48 51.52 -8.74
CA TYR A 392 -14.17 52.20 -8.71
C TYR A 392 -14.24 53.75 -8.59
N SER A 393 -15.43 54.33 -8.40
CA SER A 393 -15.62 55.76 -8.10
C SER A 393 -15.90 56.05 -6.61
N LYS A 394 -15.92 55.01 -5.75
CA LYS A 394 -16.26 55.11 -4.31
C LYS A 394 -15.37 54.26 -3.39
N SER A 395 -14.06 54.26 -3.65
CA SER A 395 -13.02 53.80 -2.71
C SER A 395 -11.75 54.63 -2.86
#